data_AF-A0A1L8CJT5-F1
#
_entry.id   AF-A0A1L8CJT5-F1
#
_cell.length_a   1.000
_cell.length_b   1.000
_cell.length_c   1.000
_cell.angle_alpha   90.00
_cell.angle_beta   90.00
_cell.angle_gamma   90.00
#
_symmetry.space_group_name_H-M   'P 1'
#
loop_
_entity.id
_entity.type
_entity.pdbx_description
1 polymer ?
#
loop_
_entity_poly.entity_id
_entity_poly.type
_entity_poly.pdbx_seq_one_letter_code
_entity_poly.pdbx_strand_id
1 'polypeptide(L)'
;MKDWSFRNINTPLKVLFTSYMIVVGIGYMMAFTQILFTHGMADGKVGLSVDDIVYSYYGNRNGSLIENKLNGSMKENASDEDRFKIIKWAREGADESSFNESIKPIIENNCVMCHSADSGLPDFTVFKNLQHASETDSGASFASLTRVSHIHLFGIAFIFMFVGLIFSFTSTVPTWLKASAIAMPYLSQVLDIASWWLTKFDPIFAWLVMFGGTGMAIAFAFMWVVSMYEMWIKKY
;
A
#
# COMPACT_ATOMS: atom_id res chain seq x y z
N MET A 1 -13.27 -35.67 -13.94
CA MET A 1 -14.61 -35.32 -13.41
C MET A 1 -15.26 -34.39 -14.42
N LYS A 2 -16.30 -34.84 -15.13
CA LYS A 2 -16.88 -34.12 -16.27
C LYS A 2 -17.84 -33.01 -15.76
N ASP A 3 -17.58 -31.78 -16.20
CA ASP A 3 -18.50 -30.63 -16.24
C ASP A 3 -19.03 -30.05 -14.91
N TRP A 4 -18.17 -29.96 -13.89
CA TRP A 4 -18.45 -29.08 -12.73
C TRP A 4 -18.37 -27.62 -13.16
N SER A 5 -19.51 -26.94 -13.15
CA SER A 5 -19.64 -25.52 -13.43
C SER A 5 -20.64 -24.87 -12.49
N PHE A 6 -20.71 -23.55 -12.44
CA PHE A 6 -21.70 -22.83 -11.63
C PHE A 6 -23.16 -23.20 -11.92
N ARG A 7 -23.42 -23.83 -13.08
CA ARG A 7 -24.73 -24.34 -13.46
C ARG A 7 -25.14 -25.60 -12.68
N ASN A 8 -24.16 -26.43 -12.31
CA ASN A 8 -24.41 -27.79 -11.82
C ASN A 8 -23.99 -28.00 -10.34
N ILE A 9 -23.41 -26.98 -9.70
CA ILE A 9 -23.08 -27.05 -8.26
C ILE A 9 -24.30 -26.77 -7.38
N ASN A 10 -24.33 -27.38 -6.20
CA ASN A 10 -25.43 -27.23 -5.25
C ASN A 10 -25.45 -25.83 -4.58
N THR A 11 -26.62 -25.45 -4.05
CA THR A 11 -26.82 -24.15 -3.39
C THR A 11 -25.86 -23.91 -2.21
N PRO A 12 -25.56 -24.89 -1.33
CA PRO A 12 -24.59 -24.68 -0.25
C PRO A 12 -23.21 -24.23 -0.76
N LEU A 13 -22.70 -24.82 -1.85
CA LEU A 13 -21.42 -24.42 -2.42
C LEU A 13 -21.48 -23.02 -3.06
N LYS A 14 -22.59 -22.68 -3.73
CA LYS A 14 -22.83 -21.31 -4.23
C LYS A 14 -22.82 -20.29 -3.10
N VAL A 15 -23.49 -20.59 -1.98
CA VAL A 15 -23.50 -19.73 -0.78
C VAL A 15 -22.10 -19.58 -0.22
N LEU A 16 -21.34 -20.67 -0.08
CA LEU A 16 -19.96 -20.62 0.39
C LEU A 16 -19.07 -19.72 -0.49
N PHE A 17 -19.09 -19.94 -1.81
CA PHE A 17 -18.30 -19.16 -2.76
C PHE A 17 -18.69 -17.69 -2.76
N THR A 18 -19.99 -17.41 -2.71
CA THR A 18 -20.50 -16.03 -2.68
C THR A 18 -20.09 -15.30 -1.41
N SER A 19 -20.25 -15.93 -0.25
CA SER A 19 -19.83 -15.36 1.04
C SER A 19 -18.33 -15.06 1.05
N TYR A 20 -17.51 -15.99 0.57
CA TYR A 20 -16.06 -15.76 0.43
C TYR A 20 -15.76 -14.57 -0.50
N MET A 21 -16.35 -14.53 -1.68
CA MET A 21 -16.11 -13.48 -2.67
C MET A 21 -16.56 -12.09 -2.19
N ILE A 22 -17.65 -11.99 -1.43
CA ILE A 22 -18.10 -10.72 -0.82
C ILE A 22 -17.08 -10.24 0.21
N VAL A 23 -16.65 -11.11 1.13
CA VAL A 23 -15.69 -10.73 2.18
C VAL A 23 -14.35 -10.33 1.56
N VAL A 24 -13.84 -11.09 0.59
CA VAL A 24 -12.61 -10.73 -0.13
C VAL A 24 -12.78 -9.44 -0.92
N GLY A 25 -13.93 -9.22 -1.56
CA GLY A 25 -14.23 -7.97 -2.27
C GLY A 25 -14.17 -6.75 -1.34
N ILE A 26 -14.78 -6.84 -0.15
CA ILE A 26 -14.67 -5.80 0.89
C ILE A 26 -13.22 -5.62 1.33
N GLY A 27 -12.51 -6.71 1.58
CA GLY A 27 -11.08 -6.67 1.95
C GLY A 27 -10.22 -5.98 0.89
N TYR A 28 -10.51 -6.21 -0.40
CA TYR A 28 -9.80 -5.56 -1.51
C TYR A 28 -10.06 -4.05 -1.54
N MET A 29 -11.29 -3.60 -1.28
CA MET A 29 -11.62 -2.18 -1.16
C MET A 29 -10.91 -1.54 0.04
N MET A 30 -10.86 -2.23 1.18
CA MET A 30 -10.12 -1.74 2.36
C MET A 30 -8.62 -1.66 2.09
N ALA A 31 -8.05 -2.60 1.34
CA ALA A 31 -6.64 -2.54 0.93
C ALA A 31 -6.37 -1.33 0.04
N PHE A 32 -7.27 -1.00 -0.90
CA PHE A 32 -7.14 0.21 -1.72
C PHE A 32 -7.21 1.49 -0.87
N THR A 33 -8.15 1.57 0.07
CA THR A 33 -8.25 2.67 1.04
C THR A 33 -6.97 2.80 1.88
N GLN A 34 -6.40 1.67 2.32
CA GLN A 34 -5.14 1.67 3.06
C GLN A 34 -3.98 2.21 2.22
N ILE A 35 -3.91 1.88 0.92
CA ILE A 35 -2.91 2.42 0.00
C ILE A 35 -3.05 3.94 -0.11
N LEU A 36 -4.27 4.45 -0.27
CA LEU A 36 -4.52 5.89 -0.32
C LEU A 36 -4.08 6.60 0.96
N PHE A 37 -4.36 6.04 2.14
CA PHE A 37 -3.93 6.64 3.40
C PHE A 37 -2.43 6.51 3.69
N THR A 38 -1.79 5.44 3.20
CA THR A 38 -0.37 5.17 3.49
C THR A 38 0.55 5.89 2.50
N HIS A 39 0.15 5.93 1.23
CA HIS A 39 0.99 6.41 0.13
C HIS A 39 0.39 7.62 -0.59
N GLY A 40 -0.93 7.73 -0.66
CA GLY A 40 -1.61 8.65 -1.57
C GLY A 40 -1.65 10.14 -1.19
N MET A 41 -0.72 10.58 -0.33
CA MET A 41 -0.39 11.99 -0.06
C MET A 41 1.10 12.17 0.25
N ALA A 42 1.95 11.26 -0.20
CA ALA A 42 3.39 11.35 0.02
C ALA A 42 4.02 12.48 -0.82
N ASP A 43 3.46 12.77 -1.99
CA ASP A 43 3.82 13.90 -2.86
C ASP A 43 3.07 15.22 -2.51
N GLY A 44 2.19 15.18 -1.50
CA GLY A 44 1.38 16.32 -1.05
C GLY A 44 0.10 16.57 -1.85
N LYS A 45 -0.27 15.69 -2.78
CA LYS A 45 -1.55 15.72 -3.53
C LYS A 45 -2.41 14.54 -3.13
N VAL A 46 -3.73 14.71 -3.22
CA VAL A 46 -4.67 13.61 -2.96
C VAL A 46 -4.69 12.66 -4.17
N GLY A 47 -4.38 11.39 -3.95
CA GLY A 47 -4.46 10.33 -4.96
C GLY A 47 -3.22 9.45 -4.95
N LEU A 48 -3.14 8.42 -5.79
CA LEU A 48 -1.92 7.61 -5.92
C LEU A 48 -1.18 7.98 -7.20
N SER A 49 -0.04 8.64 -7.05
CA SER A 49 0.87 9.01 -8.14
C SER A 49 2.11 8.11 -8.16
N VAL A 50 2.89 8.18 -9.25
CA VAL A 50 4.20 7.52 -9.30
C VAL A 50 5.17 8.19 -8.32
N ASP A 51 5.05 9.50 -8.12
CA ASP A 51 5.88 10.25 -7.19
C ASP A 51 5.62 9.80 -5.75
N ASP A 52 4.37 9.48 -5.39
CA ASP A 52 4.04 8.92 -4.07
C ASP A 52 4.78 7.62 -3.78
N ILE A 53 4.88 6.76 -4.79
CA ILE A 53 5.59 5.47 -4.71
C ILE A 53 7.09 5.71 -4.60
N VAL A 54 7.64 6.65 -5.37
CA VAL A 54 9.05 7.06 -5.26
C VAL A 54 9.35 7.57 -3.85
N TYR A 55 8.58 8.51 -3.32
CA TYR A 55 8.77 9.01 -1.94
C TYR A 55 8.66 7.89 -0.91
N SER A 56 7.76 6.94 -1.11
CA SER A 56 7.54 5.85 -0.16
C SER A 56 8.67 4.82 -0.12
N TYR A 57 9.20 4.42 -1.29
CA TYR A 57 10.17 3.32 -1.38
C TYR A 57 11.61 3.79 -1.61
N TYR A 58 11.82 4.80 -2.46
CA TYR A 58 13.14 5.39 -2.73
C TYR A 58 13.52 6.46 -1.68
N GLY A 59 12.53 7.24 -1.23
CA GLY A 59 12.72 8.40 -0.34
C GLY A 59 13.15 9.66 -1.10
N ASN A 60 13.22 10.79 -0.40
CA ASN A 60 13.83 12.01 -0.92
C ASN A 60 15.32 12.10 -0.55
N ARG A 61 16.21 11.88 -1.51
CA ARG A 61 17.67 11.97 -1.27
C ARG A 61 18.17 13.40 -1.06
N ASN A 62 17.34 14.40 -1.33
CA ASN A 62 17.69 15.82 -1.20
C ASN A 62 17.07 16.49 0.04
N GLY A 63 16.31 15.75 0.85
CA GLY A 63 15.63 16.27 2.03
C GLY A 63 15.57 15.24 3.15
N SER A 64 15.15 15.67 4.33
CA SER A 64 14.97 14.78 5.48
C SER A 64 13.60 14.10 5.48
N LEU A 65 13.47 13.01 6.23
CA LEU A 65 12.18 12.33 6.40
C LEU A 65 11.12 13.29 6.99
N ILE A 66 11.49 14.08 8.00
CA ILE A 66 10.59 15.07 8.61
C ILE A 66 10.22 16.18 7.63
N GLU A 67 11.14 16.61 6.77
CA GLU A 67 10.84 17.59 5.71
C GLU A 67 9.79 17.05 4.73
N ASN A 68 9.94 15.80 4.28
CA ASN A 68 8.97 15.20 3.37
C ASN A 68 7.59 15.07 4.03
N LYS A 69 7.54 14.64 5.30
CA LYS A 69 6.28 14.55 6.03
C LYS A 69 5.61 15.91 6.19
N LEU A 70 6.37 16.95 6.54
CA LEU A 70 5.85 18.31 6.68
C LEU A 70 5.48 18.95 5.33
N ASN A 71 5.95 18.45 4.19
CA ASN A 71 5.50 18.90 2.88
C ASN A 71 4.38 18.04 2.28
N GLY A 72 4.18 16.82 2.80
CA GLY A 72 3.16 15.87 2.39
C GLY A 72 2.11 15.61 3.47
N SER A 73 2.05 14.37 3.96
CA SER A 73 0.96 13.89 4.82
C SER A 73 0.78 14.62 6.16
N MET A 74 1.81 15.32 6.67
CA MET A 74 1.78 16.07 7.93
C MET A 74 1.74 17.59 7.73
N LYS A 75 1.55 18.06 6.49
CA LYS A 75 1.55 19.48 6.14
C LYS A 75 0.57 20.32 6.96
N GLU A 76 -0.62 19.78 7.22
CA GLU A 76 -1.69 20.50 7.94
C GLU A 76 -1.54 20.44 9.47
N ASN A 77 -0.53 19.74 10.00
CA ASN A 77 -0.34 19.55 11.44
C ASN A 77 0.57 20.61 12.08
N ALA A 78 1.07 21.56 11.31
CA ALA A 78 1.86 22.69 11.80
C ALA A 78 1.67 23.90 10.87
N SER A 79 1.78 25.11 11.41
CA SER A 79 1.72 26.34 10.62
C SER A 79 2.85 26.40 9.58
N ASP A 80 2.68 27.18 8.50
CA ASP A 80 3.73 27.36 7.50
C ASP A 80 5.04 27.89 8.13
N GLU A 81 4.94 28.76 9.15
CA GLU A 81 6.09 29.29 9.88
C GLU A 81 6.81 28.20 10.70
N ASP A 82 6.04 27.39 11.45
CA ASP A 82 6.59 26.31 12.27
C ASP A 82 7.24 25.22 11.42
N ARG A 83 6.59 24.86 10.30
CA ARG A 83 7.14 23.92 9.32
C ARG A 83 8.46 24.42 8.77
N PHE A 84 8.53 25.69 8.38
CA PHE A 84 9.76 26.28 7.87
C PHE A 84 10.89 26.22 8.91
N LYS A 85 10.62 26.53 10.18
CA LYS A 85 11.60 26.44 11.26
C LYS A 85 12.12 25.00 11.45
N ILE A 86 11.22 24.02 11.49
CA ILE A 86 11.61 22.60 11.64
C ILE A 86 12.43 22.12 10.44
N ILE A 87 11.99 22.43 9.21
CA ILE A 87 12.69 22.03 7.99
C ILE A 87 14.09 22.66 7.93
N LYS A 88 14.20 23.95 8.27
CA LYS A 88 15.48 24.64 8.32
C LYS A 88 16.43 23.98 9.32
N TRP A 89 15.96 23.74 10.55
CA TRP A 89 16.75 23.05 11.58
C TRP A 89 17.20 21.66 11.14
N ALA A 90 16.33 20.88 10.51
CA ALA A 90 16.69 19.56 9.98
C ALA A 90 17.78 19.65 8.90
N ARG A 91 17.70 20.63 7.99
CA ARG A 91 18.70 20.87 6.94
C ARG A 91 20.04 21.38 7.48
N GLU A 92 20.04 22.07 8.61
CA GLU A 92 21.24 22.57 9.30
C GLU A 92 21.95 21.50 10.15
N GLY A 93 21.46 20.25 10.13
CA GLY A 93 22.11 19.10 10.78
C GLY A 93 21.46 18.65 12.07
N ALA A 94 20.29 19.19 12.41
CA ALA A 94 19.46 18.77 13.53
C ALA A 94 20.22 18.74 14.88
N ASP A 95 20.91 19.83 15.21
CA ASP A 95 21.70 19.93 16.43
C ASP A 95 20.81 20.12 17.68
N GLU A 96 21.28 19.60 18.81
CA GLU A 96 20.53 19.58 20.07
C GLU A 96 20.43 20.97 20.73
N SER A 97 21.41 21.85 20.50
CA SER A 97 21.42 23.21 21.06
C SER A 97 20.28 24.03 20.46
N SER A 98 20.24 24.13 19.12
CA SER A 98 19.21 24.84 18.38
C SER A 98 17.82 24.22 18.59
N PHE A 99 17.76 22.89 18.79
CA PHE A 99 16.53 22.21 19.15
C PHE A 99 15.96 22.74 20.47
N ASN A 100 16.76 22.74 21.53
CA ASN A 100 16.34 23.19 22.86
C ASN A 100 15.99 24.68 22.90
N GLU A 101 16.65 25.50 22.07
CA GLU A 101 16.41 26.94 22.04
C GLU A 101 15.09 27.32 21.35
N SER A 102 14.76 26.67 20.22
CA SER A 102 13.69 27.19 19.33
C SER A 102 12.71 26.15 18.79
N ILE A 103 13.12 24.89 18.64
CA ILE A 103 12.30 23.87 17.97
C ILE A 103 11.48 23.04 18.96
N LYS A 104 12.02 22.80 20.15
CA LYS A 104 11.37 21.99 21.19
C LYS A 104 9.94 22.43 21.50
N PRO A 105 9.64 23.73 21.72
CA PRO A 105 8.26 24.15 21.97
C PRO A 105 7.32 23.87 20.79
N ILE A 106 7.82 23.95 19.55
CA ILE A 106 7.05 23.68 18.34
C ILE A 106 6.69 22.19 18.27
N ILE A 107 7.66 21.31 18.50
CA ILE A 107 7.46 19.86 18.48
C ILE A 107 6.51 19.42 19.60
N GLU A 108 6.66 19.98 20.80
CA GLU A 108 5.78 19.70 21.95
C GLU A 108 4.34 20.12 21.67
N ASN A 109 4.13 21.29 21.05
CA ASN A 109 2.79 21.81 20.77
C ASN A 109 2.09 21.11 19.60
N ASN A 110 2.82 20.81 18.52
CA ASN A 110 2.22 20.38 17.25
C ASN A 110 2.35 18.88 17.00
N CYS A 111 3.35 18.19 17.57
CA CYS A 111 3.70 16.83 17.16
C CYS A 111 3.52 15.80 18.28
N VAL A 112 3.93 16.12 19.52
CA VAL A 112 3.99 15.16 20.64
C VAL A 112 2.62 14.57 20.99
N MET A 113 1.52 15.27 20.72
CA MET A 113 0.16 14.73 20.94
C MET A 113 -0.05 13.39 20.24
N CYS A 114 0.48 13.24 19.01
CA CYS A 114 0.41 12.00 18.25
C CYS A 114 1.74 11.23 18.26
N HIS A 115 2.88 11.89 18.44
CA HIS A 115 4.21 11.30 18.45
C HIS A 115 4.75 11.13 19.88
N SER A 116 4.02 10.37 20.70
CA SER A 116 4.39 10.01 22.08
C SER A 116 4.69 8.51 22.20
N ALA A 117 5.27 8.10 23.33
CA ALA A 117 5.66 6.72 23.61
C ALA A 117 4.55 5.68 23.38
N ASP A 118 3.28 6.06 23.61
CA ASP A 118 2.13 5.14 23.57
C ASP A 118 1.38 5.12 22.23
N SER A 119 1.82 5.93 21.26
CA SER A 119 1.09 6.15 20.00
C SER A 119 1.32 5.10 18.91
N GLY A 120 2.35 4.27 19.05
CA GLY A 120 2.84 3.40 17.97
C GLY A 120 3.53 4.14 16.82
N LEU A 121 3.66 5.47 16.90
CA LEU A 121 4.46 6.32 16.01
C LEU A 121 5.85 6.58 16.62
N PRO A 122 6.82 7.12 15.84
CA PRO A 122 8.10 7.55 16.41
C PRO A 122 7.88 8.54 17.55
N ASP A 123 8.43 8.23 18.73
CA ASP A 123 8.28 9.05 19.93
C ASP A 123 9.19 10.28 19.88
N PHE A 124 8.60 11.45 19.67
CA PHE A 124 9.29 12.74 19.58
C PHE A 124 9.50 13.43 20.93
N THR A 125 9.09 12.80 22.05
CA THR A 125 9.57 13.22 23.38
C THR A 125 11.05 12.88 23.58
N VAL A 126 11.59 11.93 22.80
CA VAL A 126 13.00 11.56 22.78
C VAL A 126 13.70 12.22 21.61
N PHE A 127 14.58 13.19 21.90
CA PHE A 127 15.32 13.96 20.90
C PHE A 127 15.98 13.09 19.81
N LYS A 128 16.60 11.97 20.20
CA LYS A 128 17.29 11.07 19.27
C LYS A 128 16.37 10.51 18.17
N ASN A 129 15.10 10.26 18.48
CA ASN A 129 14.14 9.78 17.48
C ASN A 129 13.77 10.88 16.49
N LEU A 130 13.63 12.12 16.96
CA LEU A 130 13.40 13.29 16.11
C LEU A 130 14.63 13.61 15.25
N GLN A 131 15.83 13.50 15.82
CA GLN A 131 17.09 13.65 15.10
C GLN A 131 17.21 12.60 13.99
N HIS A 132 16.86 11.35 14.28
CA HIS A 132 16.81 10.29 13.26
C HIS A 132 15.79 10.60 12.16
N ALA A 133 14.62 11.14 12.49
CA ALA A 133 13.64 11.60 11.50
C ALA A 133 14.12 12.82 10.70
N SER A 134 15.18 13.50 11.15
CA SER A 134 15.80 14.63 10.46
C SER A 134 16.94 14.22 9.54
N GLU A 135 17.31 12.93 9.53
CA GLU A 135 18.25 12.37 8.56
C GLU A 135 17.63 12.32 7.16
N THR A 136 18.51 12.20 6.15
CA THR A 136 18.12 12.05 4.74
C THR A 136 17.12 10.91 4.57
N ASP A 137 16.03 11.18 3.86
CA ASP A 137 15.02 10.16 3.62
C ASP A 137 15.52 9.11 2.64
N SER A 138 15.58 7.87 3.11
CA SER A 138 16.00 6.70 2.35
C SER A 138 14.86 5.77 1.94
N GLY A 139 13.62 6.21 2.15
CA GLY A 139 12.39 5.47 1.88
C GLY A 139 12.21 4.28 2.82
N ALA A 140 11.41 3.31 2.39
CA ALA A 140 11.12 2.11 3.15
C ALA A 140 12.39 1.36 3.61
N SER A 141 12.50 1.04 4.89
CA SER A 141 13.63 0.27 5.42
C SER A 141 13.64 -1.17 4.90
N PHE A 142 14.81 -1.82 4.90
CA PHE A 142 14.92 -3.23 4.53
C PHE A 142 14.04 -4.14 5.39
N ALA A 143 14.02 -3.89 6.71
CA ALA A 143 13.17 -4.65 7.64
C ALA A 143 11.67 -4.49 7.31
N SER A 144 11.24 -3.27 6.96
CA SER A 144 9.88 -3.02 6.49
C SER A 144 9.61 -3.79 5.20
N LEU A 145 10.43 -3.60 4.17
CA LEU A 145 10.29 -4.27 2.88
C LEU A 145 10.21 -5.80 3.02
N THR A 146 11.09 -6.42 3.80
CA THR A 146 11.04 -7.87 4.05
C THR A 146 9.74 -8.30 4.71
N ARG A 147 9.28 -7.57 5.72
CA ARG A 147 8.01 -7.85 6.42
C ARG A 147 6.82 -7.75 5.47
N VAL A 148 6.70 -6.63 4.73
CA VAL A 148 5.55 -6.39 3.85
C VAL A 148 5.56 -7.38 2.69
N SER A 149 6.75 -7.67 2.11
CA SER A 149 6.93 -8.69 1.07
C SER A 149 6.46 -10.07 1.54
N HIS A 150 6.87 -10.49 2.74
CA HIS A 150 6.46 -11.78 3.31
C HIS A 150 4.94 -11.88 3.45
N ILE A 151 4.32 -10.88 4.09
CA ILE A 151 2.86 -10.87 4.32
C ILE A 151 2.10 -10.93 2.99
N HIS A 152 2.53 -10.15 2.00
CA HIS A 152 1.81 -10.05 0.73
C HIS A 152 2.04 -11.30 -0.14
N LEU A 153 3.26 -11.84 -0.24
CA LEU A 153 3.52 -13.08 -1.00
C LEU A 153 2.62 -14.22 -0.56
N PHE A 154 2.52 -14.45 0.76
CA PHE A 154 1.71 -15.55 1.27
C PHE A 154 0.22 -15.20 1.25
N GLY A 155 -0.17 -14.05 1.79
CA GLY A 155 -1.58 -13.67 1.92
C GLY A 155 -2.30 -13.57 0.56
N ILE A 156 -1.68 -12.87 -0.40
CA ILE A 156 -2.26 -12.68 -1.73
C ILE A 156 -2.32 -13.99 -2.51
N ALA A 157 -1.30 -14.85 -2.41
CA ALA A 157 -1.31 -16.17 -3.05
C ALA A 157 -2.48 -17.03 -2.55
N PHE A 158 -2.76 -17.04 -1.25
CA PHE A 158 -3.91 -17.76 -0.69
C PHE A 158 -5.24 -17.18 -1.17
N ILE A 159 -5.39 -15.85 -1.20
CA ILE A 159 -6.61 -15.21 -1.70
C ILE A 159 -6.87 -15.61 -3.15
N PHE A 160 -5.87 -15.45 -4.03
CA PHE A 160 -6.04 -15.75 -5.45
C PHE A 160 -6.13 -17.24 -5.76
N MET A 161 -5.64 -18.12 -4.88
CA MET A 161 -5.89 -19.56 -4.99
C MET A 161 -7.40 -19.85 -4.94
N PHE A 162 -8.10 -19.31 -3.94
CA PHE A 162 -9.55 -19.54 -3.80
C PHE A 162 -10.36 -18.75 -4.83
N VAL A 163 -10.01 -17.49 -5.12
CA VAL A 163 -10.68 -16.71 -6.18
C VAL A 163 -10.53 -17.41 -7.53
N GLY A 164 -9.32 -17.85 -7.89
CA GLY A 164 -9.04 -18.58 -9.12
C GLY A 164 -9.72 -19.94 -9.17
N LEU A 165 -9.73 -20.68 -8.05
CA LEU A 165 -10.47 -21.94 -7.93
C LEU A 165 -11.96 -21.73 -8.18
N ILE A 166 -12.59 -20.75 -7.53
CA ILE A 166 -14.01 -20.42 -7.74
C ILE A 166 -14.24 -20.05 -9.21
N PHE A 167 -13.43 -19.15 -9.75
CA PHE A 167 -13.55 -18.69 -11.13
C PHE A 167 -13.35 -19.82 -12.16
N SER A 168 -12.62 -20.90 -11.83
CA SER A 168 -12.47 -22.05 -12.73
C SER A 168 -13.80 -22.76 -13.05
N PHE A 169 -14.82 -22.61 -12.20
CA PHE A 169 -16.19 -23.14 -12.40
C PHE A 169 -17.02 -22.34 -13.42
N THR A 170 -16.50 -21.20 -13.91
CA THR A 170 -17.15 -20.47 -15.00
C THR A 170 -17.28 -21.38 -16.22
N SER A 171 -18.35 -21.22 -16.99
CA SER A 171 -18.62 -22.01 -18.19
C SER A 171 -18.59 -21.18 -19.46
N THR A 172 -18.67 -19.85 -19.33
CA THR A 172 -18.79 -18.93 -20.48
C THR A 172 -17.46 -18.41 -20.99
N VAL A 173 -16.45 -18.40 -20.14
CA VAL A 173 -15.12 -17.90 -20.48
C VAL A 173 -14.35 -19.00 -21.25
N PRO A 174 -13.66 -18.68 -22.35
CA PRO A 174 -12.81 -19.65 -23.03
C PRO A 174 -11.60 -20.02 -22.16
N THR A 175 -11.10 -21.25 -22.31
CA THR A 175 -10.04 -21.81 -21.43
C THR A 175 -8.78 -20.95 -21.37
N TRP A 176 -8.34 -20.39 -22.50
CA TRP A 176 -7.14 -19.54 -22.54
C TRP A 176 -7.31 -18.28 -21.66
N LEU A 177 -8.47 -17.62 -21.74
CA LEU A 177 -8.74 -16.41 -20.97
C LEU A 177 -8.91 -16.74 -19.48
N LYS A 178 -9.48 -17.91 -19.15
CA LYS A 178 -9.50 -18.36 -17.75
C LYS A 178 -8.10 -18.55 -17.20
N ALA A 179 -7.27 -19.29 -17.93
CA ALA A 179 -5.89 -19.55 -17.53
C ALA A 179 -5.09 -18.26 -17.37
N SER A 180 -5.24 -17.31 -18.30
CA SER A 180 -4.61 -15.99 -18.22
C SER A 180 -5.09 -15.20 -16.99
N ALA A 181 -6.41 -15.13 -16.76
CA ALA A 181 -6.96 -14.40 -15.61
C ALA A 181 -6.55 -15.01 -14.26
N ILE A 182 -6.42 -16.34 -14.18
CA ILE A 182 -5.96 -17.04 -12.97
C ILE A 182 -4.46 -16.84 -12.76
N ALA A 183 -3.65 -16.85 -13.82
CA ALA A 183 -2.20 -16.67 -13.72
C ALA A 183 -1.77 -15.22 -13.44
N MET A 184 -2.52 -14.25 -13.97
CA MET A 184 -2.16 -12.82 -13.92
C MET A 184 -1.88 -12.30 -12.50
N PRO A 185 -2.69 -12.57 -11.46
CA PRO A 185 -2.41 -12.10 -10.10
C PRO A 185 -1.08 -12.59 -9.54
N TYR A 186 -0.67 -13.82 -9.85
CA TYR A 186 0.60 -14.37 -9.38
C TYR A 186 1.80 -13.69 -10.05
N LEU A 187 1.71 -13.45 -11.35
CA LEU A 187 2.74 -12.71 -12.09
C LEU A 187 2.80 -11.27 -11.62
N SER A 188 1.65 -10.60 -11.53
CA SER A 188 1.53 -9.24 -11.00
C SER A 188 2.09 -9.11 -9.60
N GLN A 189 1.79 -10.06 -8.70
CA GLN A 189 2.27 -10.03 -7.31
C GLN A 189 3.80 -10.11 -7.22
N VAL A 190 4.41 -11.01 -7.99
CA VAL A 190 5.87 -11.15 -8.03
C VAL A 190 6.52 -9.88 -8.59
N LEU A 191 5.97 -9.35 -9.69
CA LEU A 191 6.44 -8.11 -10.30
C LEU A 191 6.29 -6.90 -9.37
N ASP A 192 5.14 -6.79 -8.69
CA ASP A 192 4.84 -5.69 -7.77
C ASP A 192 5.81 -5.68 -6.59
N ILE A 193 5.98 -6.81 -5.89
CA ILE A 193 6.95 -6.87 -4.79
C ILE A 193 8.37 -6.64 -5.26
N ALA A 194 8.78 -7.27 -6.36
CA ALA A 194 10.11 -7.05 -6.92
C ALA A 194 10.32 -5.56 -7.24
N SER A 195 9.29 -4.88 -7.74
CA SER A 195 9.35 -3.46 -8.04
C SER A 195 9.47 -2.57 -6.80
N TRP A 196 8.92 -2.92 -5.65
CA TRP A 196 9.16 -2.18 -4.39
C TRP A 196 10.65 -2.20 -4.02
N TRP A 197 11.28 -3.37 -4.14
CA TRP A 197 12.71 -3.54 -3.89
C TRP A 197 13.57 -2.78 -4.90
N LEU A 198 13.22 -2.86 -6.19
CA LEU A 198 13.94 -2.14 -7.24
C LEU A 198 13.78 -0.62 -7.10
N THR A 199 12.57 -0.15 -6.74
CA THR A 199 12.28 1.29 -6.53
C THR A 199 13.12 1.87 -5.40
N LYS A 200 13.46 1.07 -4.38
CA LYS A 200 14.38 1.52 -3.32
C LYS A 200 15.76 1.93 -3.86
N PHE A 201 16.21 1.34 -4.96
CA PHE A 201 17.52 1.62 -5.55
C PHE A 201 17.44 2.62 -6.72
N ASP A 202 16.37 2.58 -7.51
CA ASP A 202 16.16 3.49 -8.63
C ASP A 202 14.67 3.86 -8.76
N PRO A 203 14.31 5.15 -8.72
CA PRO A 203 12.92 5.59 -8.76
C PRO A 203 12.17 5.20 -10.04
N ILE A 204 12.85 4.88 -11.15
CA ILE A 204 12.19 4.51 -12.42
C ILE A 204 11.28 3.28 -12.27
N PHE A 205 11.59 2.38 -11.34
CA PHE A 205 10.82 1.16 -11.10
C PHE A 205 9.48 1.41 -10.40
N ALA A 206 9.20 2.63 -9.93
CA ALA A 206 7.89 2.99 -9.39
C ALA A 206 6.75 2.80 -10.40
N TRP A 207 7.03 2.93 -11.71
CA TRP A 207 6.07 2.59 -12.76
C TRP A 207 5.69 1.11 -12.77
N LEU A 208 6.64 0.22 -12.45
CA LEU A 208 6.41 -1.22 -12.43
C LEU A 208 5.45 -1.60 -11.28
N VAL A 209 5.50 -0.88 -10.16
CA VAL A 209 4.53 -0.99 -9.05
C VAL A 209 3.11 -0.72 -9.55
N MET A 210 2.93 0.40 -10.27
CA MET A 210 1.63 0.78 -10.83
C MET A 210 1.07 -0.27 -11.81
N PHE A 211 1.92 -0.79 -12.70
CA PHE A 211 1.50 -1.85 -13.63
C PHE A 211 1.19 -3.17 -12.92
N GLY A 212 2.00 -3.56 -11.93
CA GLY A 212 1.79 -4.76 -11.12
C GLY A 212 0.44 -4.72 -10.40
N GLY A 213 0.20 -3.66 -9.62
CA GLY A 213 -1.04 -3.45 -8.89
C GLY A 213 -2.27 -3.36 -9.80
N THR A 214 -2.18 -2.61 -10.91
CA THR A 214 -3.29 -2.47 -11.87
C THR A 214 -3.64 -3.80 -12.52
N GLY A 215 -2.65 -4.58 -12.95
CA GLY A 215 -2.87 -5.90 -13.56
C GLY A 215 -3.57 -6.87 -12.59
N MET A 216 -3.19 -6.82 -11.32
CA MET A 216 -3.85 -7.61 -10.27
C MET A 216 -5.30 -7.18 -10.05
N ALA A 217 -5.55 -5.88 -9.96
CA ALA A 217 -6.88 -5.33 -9.73
C ALA A 217 -7.85 -5.68 -10.86
N ILE A 218 -7.39 -5.57 -12.11
CA ILE A 218 -8.18 -5.95 -13.30
C ILE A 218 -8.49 -7.45 -13.27
N ALA A 219 -7.50 -8.30 -13.00
CA ALA A 219 -7.69 -9.75 -12.93
C ALA A 219 -8.68 -10.14 -11.81
N PHE A 220 -8.54 -9.53 -10.64
CA PHE A 220 -9.48 -9.73 -9.52
C PHE A 220 -10.89 -9.31 -9.91
N ALA A 221 -11.07 -8.08 -10.40
CA ALA A 221 -12.38 -7.55 -10.77
C ALA A 221 -13.07 -8.41 -11.83
N PHE A 222 -12.32 -8.84 -12.85
CA PHE A 222 -12.84 -9.73 -13.89
C PHE A 222 -13.29 -11.08 -13.32
N MET A 223 -12.44 -11.76 -12.55
CA MET A 223 -12.79 -13.05 -11.93
C MET A 223 -13.97 -12.91 -10.97
N TRP A 224 -14.02 -11.82 -10.21
CA TRP A 224 -15.08 -11.53 -9.27
C TRP A 224 -16.43 -11.32 -9.96
N VAL A 225 -16.49 -10.39 -10.91
CA VAL A 225 -17.73 -10.03 -11.62
C VAL A 225 -18.28 -11.23 -12.36
N VAL A 226 -17.45 -11.95 -13.11
CA VAL A 226 -17.91 -13.09 -13.90
C VAL A 226 -18.39 -14.23 -13.00
N SER A 227 -17.69 -14.52 -11.89
CA SER A 227 -18.11 -15.57 -10.95
C SER A 227 -19.46 -15.23 -10.30
N MET A 228 -19.62 -14.00 -9.83
CA MET A 228 -20.88 -13.55 -9.21
C MET A 228 -22.04 -13.54 -10.21
N TYR A 229 -21.78 -13.09 -11.44
CA TYR A 229 -22.75 -13.06 -12.52
C TYR A 229 -23.20 -14.46 -12.94
N GLU A 230 -22.26 -15.38 -13.19
CA GLU A 230 -22.60 -16.76 -13.59
C GLU A 230 -23.29 -17.56 -12.47
N MET A 231 -22.96 -17.31 -11.20
CA MET A 231 -23.59 -18.03 -10.08
C MET A 231 -25.07 -17.69 -9.90
N TRP A 232 -25.45 -16.41 -10.04
CA TRP A 232 -26.76 -15.91 -9.60
C TRP A 232 -27.62 -15.27 -10.68
N ILE A 233 -27.02 -14.59 -11.65
CA ILE A 233 -27.77 -13.80 -12.64
C ILE A 233 -27.97 -14.59 -13.92
N LYS A 234 -26.94 -15.30 -14.37
CA LYS A 234 -27.04 -16.08 -15.60
C LYS A 234 -27.99 -17.27 -15.41
N LYS A 235 -29.23 -17.09 -15.85
CA LYS A 235 -30.18 -18.17 -16.08
C LYS A 235 -30.00 -18.65 -17.52
N TYR A 236 -29.44 -19.85 -17.65
CA TYR A 236 -29.14 -20.56 -18.90
C TYR A 236 -27.95 -20.00 -19.69
#